data_AF-A0A084A9Z6-F1
#
_entry.id   AF-A0A084A9Z6-F1
#
_cell.length_a   1.000
_cell.length_b   1.000
_cell.length_c   1.000
_cell.angle_alpha   90.00
_cell.angle_beta   90.00
_cell.angle_gamma   90.00
#
_symmetry.space_group_name_H-M   'P 1'
#
loop_
_entity.id
_entity.type
_entity.pdbx_description
1 polymer ?
#
loop_
_entity_poly.entity_id
_entity_poly.type
_entity_poly.pdbx_seq_one_letter_code
_entity_poly.pdbx_strand_id
1 'polypeptide(L)' 'MVKKEYLSRKDLNSRETLAYEYMLDGLSLKRIAKSTGYQWNTIKRFKSLWFDNEGNSRLEKF' A
#
# COMPACT_ATOMS: atom_id res chain seq x y z
N MET A 1 8.91 22.56 6.65
CA MET A 1 9.12 21.10 6.51
C MET A 1 8.04 20.40 7.32
N VAL A 2 7.02 19.85 6.66
CA VAL A 2 5.92 19.14 7.34
C VAL A 2 6.48 17.82 7.89
N LYS A 3 6.47 17.68 9.21
CA LYS A 3 6.84 16.45 9.91
C LYS A 3 5.85 15.35 9.47
N LYS A 4 6.31 14.44 8.62
CA LYS A 4 5.62 13.16 8.34
C LYS A 4 5.78 12.26 9.56
N GLU A 5 5.03 12.58 10.60
CA GLU A 5 5.00 11.84 11.85
C GLU A 5 3.94 10.73 11.75
N TYR A 6 4.12 9.80 10.82
CA TYR A 6 3.47 8.50 10.85
C TYR A 6 4.38 7.55 10.13
N LEU A 7 5.20 6.82 10.88
CA LEU A 7 5.72 5.47 10.58
C LEU A 7 6.79 5.15 11.63
N SER A 8 6.35 4.65 12.79
CA SER A 8 7.25 3.85 13.60
C SER A 8 6.50 2.69 14.24
N ARG A 9 6.56 1.55 13.55
CA ARG A 9 6.64 0.23 14.16
C ARG A 9 7.65 -0.54 13.32
N LYS A 10 8.77 -0.88 13.94
CA LYS A 10 9.89 -1.67 13.41
C LYS A 10 9.41 -2.72 12.38
N ASP A 11 10.01 -2.68 11.19
CA ASP A 11 9.85 -3.65 10.10
C ASP A 11 8.55 -3.59 9.27
N LEU A 12 8.14 -2.41 8.80
CA LEU A 12 7.57 -2.38 7.45
C LEU A 12 8.71 -2.78 6.51
N ASN A 13 8.68 -4.03 6.04
CA ASN A 13 9.64 -4.58 5.11
C ASN A 13 9.96 -3.54 4.03
N SER A 14 11.23 -3.36 3.67
CA SER A 14 11.63 -2.35 2.66
C SER A 14 10.79 -2.42 1.38
N ARG A 15 10.27 -3.61 1.06
CA ARG A 15 9.39 -3.89 -0.07
C ARG A 15 7.96 -3.34 0.10
N GLU A 16 7.37 -3.35 1.29
CA GLU A 16 6.02 -2.79 1.53
C GLU A 16 6.07 -1.27 1.47
N THR A 17 7.07 -0.65 2.08
CA THR A 17 7.32 0.79 1.98
C THR A 17 7.52 1.19 0.53
N LEU A 18 8.36 0.45 -0.20
CA LEU A 18 8.58 0.69 -1.63
C LEU A 18 7.29 0.51 -2.46
N ALA A 19 6.46 -0.47 -2.12
CA ALA A 19 5.17 -0.67 -2.79
C ALA A 19 4.24 0.54 -2.57
N TYR A 20 4.19 1.06 -1.34
CA TYR A 20 3.39 2.23 -0.99
C TYR A 20 3.88 3.48 -1.71
N GLU A 21 5.19 3.74 -1.72
CA GLU A 21 5.79 4.88 -2.42
C GLU A 21 5.51 4.84 -3.93
N TYR A 22 5.65 3.67 -4.57
CA TYR A 22 5.31 3.54 -5.98
C TYR A 22 3.82 3.71 -6.28
N MET A 23 2.93 3.35 -5.35
CA MET A 23 1.50 3.62 -5.52
C MET A 23 1.19 5.12 -5.43
N LEU A 24 1.86 5.84 -4.54
CA LEU A 24 1.76 7.30 -4.46
C LEU A 24 2.27 7.99 -5.72
N ASP A 25 3.33 7.46 -6.33
CA ASP A 25 3.88 7.94 -7.61
C ASP A 25 2.99 7.57 -8.83
N GLY A 26 1.92 6.80 -8.63
CA GLY A 26 0.96 6.46 -9.67
C GLY A 26 1.42 5.34 -10.61
N LEU A 27 2.41 4.54 -10.21
CA LEU A 27 2.84 3.39 -11.00
C LEU A 27 1.70 2.37 -11.13
N SER A 28 1.64 1.70 -12.29
CA SER A 28 0.74 0.57 -12.44
C SER A 28 1.07 -0.52 -11.43
N LEU A 29 0.04 -1.11 -10.82
CA LEU A 29 0.19 -2.19 -9.85
C LEU A 29 1.06 -3.36 -10.38
N LYS A 30 1.18 -3.54 -11.71
CA LYS A 30 1.88 -4.69 -12.31
C LYS A 30 3.37 -4.45 -12.20
N ARG A 31 3.76 -3.20 -12.43
CA ARG A 31 5.13 -2.72 -12.28
C ARG A 31 5.53 -2.76 -10.81
N ILE A 32 4.64 -2.35 -9.90
CA ILE A 32 4.89 -2.43 -8.45
C ILE A 32 5.14 -3.86 -8.02
N ALA A 33 4.26 -4.80 -8.38
CA ALA A 33 4.43 -6.23 -8.09
C ALA A 33 5.78 -6.78 -8.56
N LYS A 34 6.18 -6.43 -9.80
CA LYS A 34 7.48 -6.84 -10.36
C LYS A 34 8.66 -6.23 -9.59
N SER A 35 8.60 -4.94 -9.27
CA SER A 35 9.72 -4.24 -8.60
C SER A 35 9.87 -4.63 -7.13
N THR A 36 8.78 -4.89 -6.42
CA THR A 36 8.80 -5.23 -5.00
C THR A 36 8.91 -6.74 -4.77
N GLY A 37 8.74 -7.55 -5.82
CA GLY A 37 8.69 -9.01 -5.74
C GLY A 37 7.42 -9.56 -5.09
N TYR A 38 6.39 -8.73 -4.91
CA TYR A 38 5.11 -9.18 -4.38
C TYR A 38 4.24 -9.80 -5.47
N GLN A 39 3.37 -10.73 -5.06
CA GLN A 39 2.32 -11.21 -5.94
C GLN A 39 1.34 -10.07 -6.26
N TRP A 40 0.78 -10.13 -7.47
CA TRP A 40 -0.22 -9.19 -7.95
C TRP A 40 -1.42 -9.03 -7.01
N ASN A 41 -1.91 -10.14 -6.41
CA ASN A 41 -3.01 -10.10 -5.45
C ASN A 41 -2.65 -9.37 -4.14
N THR A 42 -1.41 -9.50 -3.66
CA THR A 42 -0.91 -8.75 -2.50
C THR A 42 -0.92 -7.26 -2.77
N ILE A 43 -0.43 -6.84 -3.94
CA ILE A 43 -0.43 -5.42 -4.35
C ILE A 43 -1.85 -4.85 -4.50
N LYS A 44 -2.82 -5.63 -4.99
CA LYS A 44 -4.23 -5.19 -5.00
C LYS A 44 -4.78 -4.99 -3.58
N ARG A 45 -4.47 -5.91 -2.67
CA ARG A 45 -4.92 -5.83 -1.27
C ARG A 45 -4.32 -4.61 -0.60
N PHE A 46 -3.05 -4.33 -0.84
CA PHE A 46 -2.38 -3.11 -0.40
C PHE A 46 -3.05 -1.84 -0.92
N LYS A 47 -3.34 -1.77 -2.22
CA LYS A 47 -4.09 -0.64 -2.79
C LYS A 47 -5.43 -0.45 -2.06
N SER A 48 -6.17 -1.54 -1.86
CA SER A 48 -7.45 -1.51 -1.17
C SER A 48 -7.36 -1.03 0.28
N LEU A 49 -6.35 -1.49 1.01
CA LEU A 49 -6.14 -1.13 2.41
C LEU A 49 -5.66 0.31 2.60
N TRP A 50 -4.80 0.80 1.70
CA TRP A 50 -4.13 2.08 1.85
C TRP A 50 -4.86 3.25 1.20
N PHE A 51 -5.57 3.00 0.09
CA PHE A 51 -6.15 4.05 -0.74
C PHE A 51 -7.66 3.92 -0.91
N ASP A 52 -8.19 2.70 -1.00
CA ASP A 52 -9.64 2.50 -1.19
C ASP A 52 -10.42 2.49 0.15
N ASN A 53 -9.73 2.63 1.30
CA ASN A 53 -10.34 2.59 2.63
C ASN A 53 -11.14 3.86 3.01
N GLU A 54 -11.24 4.86 2.14
CA GLU A 54 -12.30 5.89 2.25
C GLU A 54 -13.70 5.34 1.95
N GLY A 55 -13.82 4.10 1.43
CA GLY A 55 -15.10 3.46 1.08
C GLY A 55 -15.44 2.17 1.84
N ASN A 56 -14.62 1.75 2.82
CA ASN A 56 -14.80 0.44 3.47
C ASN A 56 -15.70 0.46 4.73
N SER A 57 -16.68 1.37 4.78
CA SER A 57 -17.84 1.24 5.67
C SER A 57 -18.84 0.17 5.18
N ARG A 58 -18.46 -0.72 4.24
CA ARG A 58 -19.31 -1.79 3.69
C ARG A 58 -18.94 -3.20 4.13
N LEU A 59 -17.92 -3.38 4.97
CA LEU A 59 -17.62 -4.68 5.59
C LEU A 59 -18.16 -4.84 7.03
N GLU A 60 -18.90 -3.87 7.56
CA GLU A 60 -19.69 -3.99 8.81
C GLU A 60 -21.12 -4.48 8.61
N LYS A 61 -21.34 -5.39 7.66
CA LYS A 61 -22.57 -6.21 7.65
C LYS A 61 -22.24 -7.57 7.06
N PHE A 62 -21.74 -8.49 7.88
CA PHE A 62 -22.15 -9.90 7.92
C PHE A 62 -21.65 -10.53 9.22
#